data_AF-E1X4N4-F1
#
_entry.id   AF-E1X4N4-F1
#
_cell.length_a   1.000
_cell.length_b   1.000
_cell.length_c   1.000
_cell.angle_alpha   90.00
_cell.angle_beta   90.00
_cell.angle_gamma   90.00
#
_symmetry.space_group_name_H-M   'P 1'
#
loop_
_entity.id
_entity.type
_entity.pdbx_description
1 polymer ?
#
loop_
_entity_poly.entity_id
_entity_poly.type
_entity_poly.pdbx_seq_one_letter_code
_entity_poly.pdbx_strand_id
1 'polypeptide(L)'
;MEGNTYNKFNRPKFLKSNLSSLDYEDSKRMSSLILDVEKSGYLDSQEFFASYIYELKLILEEENPKDSLESFFRLENNLEKFYSLLSLDEEFPDLLTFHRNFSPTVLRIFWEAISLNESESIMERVFDAFKIALEEELYFWHENLH
;
A
#
# COMPACT_ATOMS: atom_id res chain seq x y z
N MET A 1 22.54 -15.06 -15.66
CA MET A 1 21.11 -14.74 -15.48
C MET A 1 20.78 -15.15 -14.07
N GLU A 2 20.83 -14.21 -13.13
CA GLU A 2 20.45 -14.49 -11.74
C GLU A 2 18.92 -14.48 -11.68
N GLY A 3 18.34 -15.67 -11.51
CA GLY A 3 16.91 -15.84 -11.30
C GLY A 3 16.56 -15.30 -9.94
N ASN A 4 15.81 -14.20 -9.92
CA ASN A 4 15.27 -13.62 -8.70
C ASN A 4 14.10 -14.49 -8.23
N THR A 5 14.39 -15.68 -7.70
CA THR A 5 13.39 -16.54 -7.06
C THR A 5 13.14 -16.03 -5.66
N TYR A 6 12.25 -15.06 -5.53
CA TYR A 6 11.62 -14.74 -4.25
C TYR A 6 10.81 -15.97 -3.81
N ASN A 7 11.41 -16.74 -2.90
CA ASN A 7 10.81 -17.94 -2.34
C ASN A 7 10.65 -17.72 -0.83
N LYS A 8 9.68 -18.39 -0.19
CA LYS A 8 9.32 -18.24 1.24
C LYS A 8 10.51 -18.35 2.22
N PHE A 9 11.63 -18.89 1.76
CA PHE A 9 12.89 -19.10 2.47
C PHE A 9 13.88 -17.92 2.41
N ASN A 10 13.73 -16.99 1.45
CA ASN A 10 14.53 -15.75 1.35
C ASN A 10 13.86 -14.54 2.01
N ARG A 11 12.79 -14.76 2.78
CA ARG A 11 12.13 -13.73 3.58
C ARG A 11 13.07 -13.25 4.70
N PRO A 12 13.29 -11.94 4.91
CA PRO A 12 13.88 -11.44 6.14
C PRO A 12 13.02 -11.89 7.33
N LYS A 13 13.58 -12.70 8.24
CA LYS A 13 12.84 -13.32 9.35
C LYS A 13 12.42 -12.36 10.48
N PHE A 14 12.55 -11.04 10.31
CA PHE A 14 12.51 -10.06 11.39
C PHE A 14 11.28 -9.10 11.39
N LEU A 15 10.28 -9.30 10.53
CA LEU A 15 9.34 -8.22 10.15
C LEU A 15 8.14 -7.94 11.09
N LYS A 16 7.73 -8.84 12.00
CA LYS A 16 6.51 -8.59 12.80
C LYS A 16 6.67 -7.61 13.96
N SER A 17 7.87 -7.44 14.52
CA SER A 17 8.05 -6.65 15.76
C SER A 17 8.33 -5.16 15.54
N ASN A 18 8.67 -4.75 14.31
CA ASN A 18 9.08 -3.36 14.04
C ASN A 18 8.02 -2.53 13.30
N LEU A 19 6.96 -3.12 12.75
CA LEU A 19 5.85 -2.36 12.16
C LEU A 19 4.94 -1.70 13.23
N SER A 20 5.06 -2.14 14.49
CA SER A 20 4.34 -1.59 15.64
C SER A 20 4.92 -0.26 16.15
N SER A 21 6.05 0.22 15.62
CA SER A 21 6.62 1.53 16.02
C SER A 21 6.03 2.71 15.25
N LEU A 22 5.34 2.45 14.13
CA LEU A 22 4.54 3.45 13.42
C LEU A 22 3.17 3.58 14.13
N ASP A 23 3.16 4.11 15.35
CA ASP A 23 1.93 4.30 16.14
C ASP A 23 1.05 5.39 15.51
N TYR A 24 0.22 4.96 14.56
CA TYR A 24 -0.78 5.77 13.86
C TYR A 24 -2.20 5.24 14.12
N GLU A 25 -2.40 4.46 15.20
CA GLU A 25 -3.68 3.80 15.53
C GLU A 25 -4.86 4.79 15.65
N ASP A 26 -4.59 6.06 15.98
CA ASP A 26 -5.57 7.14 16.10
C ASP A 26 -5.61 8.09 14.88
N SER A 27 -5.00 7.72 13.75
CA SER A 27 -5.01 8.58 12.56
C SER A 27 -6.39 8.66 11.93
N LYS A 28 -6.72 9.85 11.39
CA LYS A 28 -7.96 10.03 10.65
C LYS A 28 -7.95 9.17 9.39
N ARG A 29 -9.15 8.81 8.91
CA ARG A 29 -9.31 8.20 7.59
C ARG A 29 -8.94 9.21 6.51
N MET A 30 -8.37 8.71 5.41
CA MET A 30 -7.99 9.56 4.27
C MET A 30 -9.20 10.33 3.72
N SER A 31 -10.36 9.67 3.68
CA SER A 31 -11.63 10.30 3.27
C SER A 31 -12.04 11.48 4.16
N SER A 32 -11.75 11.44 5.46
CA SER A 32 -12.03 12.55 6.37
C SER A 32 -11.10 13.73 6.12
N LEU A 33 -9.82 13.48 5.84
CA LEU A 33 -8.87 14.53 5.51
C LEU A 33 -9.25 15.28 4.24
N ILE A 34 -9.68 14.56 3.19
CA ILE A 34 -10.13 15.17 1.95
C ILE A 34 -11.28 16.15 2.23
N LEU A 35 -12.25 15.78 3.07
CA LEU A 35 -13.35 16.66 3.46
C LEU A 35 -12.89 17.88 4.26
N ASP A 36 -11.87 17.72 5.10
CA ASP A 36 -11.30 18.83 5.88
C ASP A 36 -10.58 19.83 4.96
N VAL A 37 -9.83 19.33 3.97
CA VAL A 37 -9.16 20.14 2.94
C VAL A 37 -10.20 20.87 2.08
N GLU A 38 -11.24 20.20 1.60
CA GLU A 38 -12.32 20.81 0.81
C GLU A 38 -13.03 21.96 1.56
N LYS A 39 -13.14 21.87 2.89
CA LYS A 39 -13.82 22.87 3.72
C LYS A 39 -12.94 24.03 4.15
N SER A 40 -11.70 23.74 4.55
CA SER A 40 -10.83 24.71 5.24
C SER A 40 -9.69 25.21 4.36
N GLY A 41 -9.34 24.48 3.30
CA GLY A 41 -8.15 24.74 2.49
C GLY A 41 -6.83 24.54 3.24
N TYR A 42 -6.86 24.04 4.48
CA TYR A 42 -5.68 23.74 5.27
C TYR A 42 -5.33 22.27 5.15
N LEU A 43 -4.04 22.00 5.02
CA LEU A 43 -3.49 20.67 4.89
C LEU A 43 -2.22 20.53 5.73
N ASP A 44 -2.26 19.57 6.66
CA ASP A 44 -1.06 19.09 7.33
C ASP A 44 -0.52 17.87 6.58
N SER A 45 0.69 18.01 6.03
CA SER A 45 1.33 16.93 5.31
C SER A 45 1.60 15.72 6.21
N GLN A 46 1.94 15.93 7.48
CA GLN A 46 2.19 14.83 8.43
C GLN A 46 0.92 14.04 8.71
N GLU A 47 -0.23 14.73 8.86
CA GLU A 47 -1.54 14.08 9.06
C GLU A 47 -1.94 13.25 7.83
N PHE A 48 -1.62 13.73 6.62
CA PHE A 48 -1.85 13.00 5.38
C PHE A 48 -1.02 11.71 5.30
N PHE A 49 0.28 11.76 5.59
CA PHE A 49 1.12 10.56 5.64
C PHE A 49 0.67 9.56 6.69
N ALA A 50 0.39 10.05 7.90
CA ALA A 50 -0.11 9.22 8.98
C ALA A 50 -1.37 8.46 8.55
N SER A 51 -2.29 9.16 7.89
CA SER A 51 -3.52 8.57 7.36
C SER A 51 -3.27 7.56 6.25
N TYR A 52 -2.30 7.80 5.36
CA TYR A 52 -1.91 6.83 4.34
C TYR A 52 -1.37 5.53 4.95
N ILE A 53 -0.41 5.64 5.88
CA ILE A 53 0.18 4.48 6.57
C ILE A 53 -0.90 3.71 7.35
N TYR A 54 -1.79 4.43 8.02
CA TYR A 54 -2.92 3.84 8.73
C TYR A 54 -3.84 3.04 7.79
N GLU A 55 -4.22 3.58 6.64
CA GLU A 55 -5.06 2.85 5.67
C GLU A 55 -4.33 1.62 5.11
N LEU A 56 -3.03 1.70 4.82
CA LEU A 56 -2.24 0.54 4.39
C LEU A 56 -2.20 -0.58 5.45
N LYS A 57 -2.04 -0.23 6.73
CA LYS A 57 -2.08 -1.20 7.84
C LYS A 57 -3.42 -1.92 7.91
N LEU A 58 -4.53 -1.19 7.78
CA LEU A 58 -5.85 -1.79 7.79
C LEU A 58 -6.07 -2.70 6.59
N ILE A 59 -5.62 -2.31 5.39
CA ILE A 59 -5.64 -3.19 4.21
C ILE A 59 -4.83 -4.47 4.48
N LEU A 60 -3.68 -4.37 5.16
CA LEU A 60 -2.84 -5.51 5.51
C LEU A 60 -3.51 -6.46 6.51
N GLU A 61 -4.36 -5.97 7.41
CA GLU A 61 -5.11 -6.76 8.38
C GLU A 61 -6.33 -7.51 7.78
N GLU A 62 -6.80 -7.11 6.59
CA GLU A 62 -7.92 -7.78 5.91
C GLU A 62 -7.55 -9.20 5.47
N GLU A 63 -8.20 -10.22 6.02
CA GLU A 63 -7.94 -11.64 5.66
C GLU A 63 -8.58 -12.05 4.32
N ASN A 64 -9.59 -11.30 3.86
CA ASN A 64 -10.27 -11.59 2.60
C ASN A 64 -9.59 -10.85 1.43
N PRO A 65 -9.16 -11.56 0.37
CA PRO A 65 -8.53 -10.93 -0.79
C PRO A 65 -9.37 -9.85 -1.46
N LYS A 66 -10.68 -10.08 -1.56
CA LYS A 66 -11.60 -9.14 -2.19
C LYS A 66 -11.67 -7.85 -1.38
N ASP A 67 -11.89 -7.95 -0.08
CA ASP A 67 -12.09 -6.79 0.80
C ASP A 67 -10.80 -5.96 0.93
N SER A 68 -9.65 -6.65 0.95
CA SER A 68 -8.32 -6.03 0.94
C SER A 68 -8.07 -5.26 -0.38
N LEU A 69 -8.34 -5.86 -1.54
CA LEU A 69 -8.22 -5.18 -2.84
C LEU A 69 -9.21 -4.04 -3.02
N GLU A 70 -10.46 -4.19 -2.56
CA GLU A 70 -11.46 -3.13 -2.60
C GLU A 70 -11.03 -1.92 -1.76
N SER A 71 -10.47 -2.16 -0.58
CA SER A 71 -9.91 -1.11 0.28
C SER A 71 -8.68 -0.44 -0.34
N PHE A 72 -7.84 -1.19 -1.05
CA PHE A 72 -6.70 -0.67 -1.80
C PHE A 72 -7.11 0.27 -2.93
N PHE A 73 -8.06 -0.13 -3.78
CA PHE A 73 -8.56 0.75 -4.84
C PHE A 73 -9.31 1.96 -4.27
N ARG A 74 -9.98 1.82 -3.12
CA ARG A 74 -10.59 2.96 -2.44
C ARG A 74 -9.53 3.97 -1.97
N LEU A 75 -8.39 3.49 -1.45
CA LEU A 75 -7.27 4.35 -1.08
C LEU A 75 -6.69 5.07 -2.31
N GLU A 76 -6.46 4.37 -3.42
CA GLU A 76 -6.03 4.96 -4.69
C GLU A 76 -6.93 6.12 -5.13
N ASN A 77 -8.24 5.88 -5.18
CA ASN A 77 -9.23 6.90 -5.56
C ASN A 77 -9.21 8.11 -4.62
N ASN A 78 -9.00 7.89 -3.32
CA ASN A 78 -8.89 8.97 -2.34
C ASN A 78 -7.61 9.78 -2.56
N LEU A 79 -6.48 9.12 -2.83
CA LEU A 79 -5.23 9.79 -3.16
C LEU A 79 -5.39 10.63 -4.43
N GLU A 80 -5.99 10.10 -5.50
CA GLU A 80 -6.23 10.87 -6.74
C GLU A 80 -7.06 12.13 -6.49
N LYS A 81 -8.15 12.01 -5.72
CA LYS A 81 -8.96 13.17 -5.32
C LYS A 81 -8.14 14.17 -4.54
N PHE A 82 -7.37 13.70 -3.57
CA PHE A 82 -6.51 14.55 -2.76
C PHE A 82 -5.50 15.32 -3.61
N TYR A 83 -4.74 14.63 -4.48
CA TYR A 83 -3.78 15.28 -5.38
C TYR A 83 -4.44 16.27 -6.34
N SER A 84 -5.71 16.07 -6.71
CA SER A 84 -6.47 17.04 -7.51
C SER A 84 -6.84 18.33 -6.77
N LEU A 85 -6.85 18.29 -5.42
CA LEU A 85 -7.14 19.43 -4.55
C LEU A 85 -5.88 20.22 -4.18
N LEU A 86 -4.69 19.63 -4.33
CA LEU A 86 -3.43 20.32 -4.03
C LEU A 86 -3.19 21.48 -5.01
N SER A 87 -2.82 22.63 -4.46
CA SER A 87 -2.23 23.71 -5.25
C SER A 87 -0.84 23.30 -5.75
N LEU A 88 -0.51 23.69 -7.00
CA LEU A 88 0.73 23.34 -7.72
C LEU A 88 2.05 23.61 -6.96
N ASP A 89 2.02 24.42 -5.90
CA ASP A 89 3.20 24.89 -5.17
C ASP A 89 3.56 24.04 -3.93
N GLU A 90 2.78 22.99 -3.62
CA GLU A 90 3.08 22.09 -2.49
C GLU A 90 3.79 20.82 -2.96
N GLU A 91 5.06 20.64 -2.55
CA GLU A 91 5.81 19.40 -2.78
C GLU A 91 5.30 18.30 -1.83
N PHE A 92 4.30 17.55 -2.29
CA PHE A 92 3.90 16.28 -1.69
C PHE A 92 4.60 15.12 -2.40
N PRO A 93 5.14 14.13 -1.69
CA PRO A 93 5.66 12.93 -2.34
C PRO A 93 4.53 12.14 -2.96
N ASP A 94 4.88 11.39 -3.98
CA ASP A 94 3.95 10.64 -4.80
C ASP A 94 3.64 9.27 -4.18
N LEU A 95 2.50 9.20 -3.47
CA LEU A 95 1.95 7.97 -2.89
C LEU A 95 1.16 7.14 -3.93
N LEU A 96 0.82 7.73 -5.09
CA LEU A 96 0.11 7.02 -6.17
C LEU A 96 1.04 6.09 -6.95
N THR A 97 2.34 6.35 -6.97
CA THR A 97 3.31 5.51 -7.67
C THR A 97 3.24 4.04 -7.23
N PHE A 98 3.10 3.76 -5.93
CA PHE A 98 2.92 2.40 -5.42
C PHE A 98 1.68 1.70 -6.01
N HIS A 99 0.54 2.39 -6.01
CA HIS A 99 -0.74 1.87 -6.51
C HIS A 99 -0.66 1.58 -8.02
N ARG A 100 -0.08 2.50 -8.79
CA ARG A 100 0.13 2.35 -10.24
C ARG A 100 1.05 1.19 -10.60
N ASN A 101 2.10 0.97 -9.80
CA ASN A 101 3.08 -0.09 -10.03
C ASN A 101 2.59 -1.49 -9.60
N PHE A 102 1.52 -1.56 -8.79
CA PHE A 102 0.97 -2.83 -8.37
C PHE A 102 0.31 -3.60 -9.54
N SER A 103 -0.42 -2.92 -10.42
CA SER A 103 -1.13 -3.54 -11.55
C SER A 103 -0.20 -4.36 -12.50
N PRO A 104 0.93 -3.83 -12.99
CA PRO A 104 1.90 -4.62 -13.75
C PRO A 104 2.46 -5.83 -12.99
N THR A 105 2.68 -5.68 -11.69
CA THR A 105 3.20 -6.75 -10.82
C THR A 105 2.22 -7.91 -10.72
N VAL A 106 0.94 -7.61 -10.52
CA VAL A 106 -0.13 -8.64 -10.51
C VAL A 106 -0.21 -9.38 -11.84
N LEU A 107 -0.16 -8.65 -12.97
CA LEU A 107 -0.19 -9.27 -14.30
C LEU A 107 1.00 -10.23 -14.51
N ARG A 108 2.17 -9.89 -13.99
CA ARG A 108 3.35 -10.74 -14.05
C ARG A 108 3.18 -12.02 -13.25
N ILE A 109 2.69 -11.93 -12.02
CA ILE A 109 2.42 -13.10 -11.15
C ILE A 109 1.39 -14.01 -11.80
N PHE A 110 0.33 -13.42 -12.36
CA PHE A 110 -0.71 -14.14 -13.09
C PHE A 110 -0.13 -14.91 -14.29
N TRP A 111 0.71 -14.25 -15.10
CA TRP A 111 1.39 -14.87 -16.23
C TRP A 111 2.32 -16.01 -15.79
N GLU A 112 3.11 -15.81 -14.74
CA GLU A 112 4.03 -16.81 -14.20
C GLU A 112 3.27 -18.04 -13.68
N ALA A 113 2.15 -17.84 -12.98
CA ALA A 113 1.31 -18.93 -12.47
C ALA A 113 0.69 -19.77 -13.59
N ILE A 114 0.19 -19.14 -14.66
CA ILE A 114 -0.33 -19.86 -15.84
C ILE A 114 0.80 -20.62 -16.55
N SER A 115 1.98 -20.02 -16.66
CA SER A 115 3.12 -20.59 -17.39
C SER A 115 3.71 -21.81 -16.69
N LEU A 116 3.69 -21.84 -15.36
CA LEU A 116 4.29 -22.91 -14.54
C LEU A 116 3.35 -24.11 -14.34
N ASN A 117 2.07 -24.00 -14.72
CA ASN A 117 1.09 -25.08 -14.66
C ASN A 117 0.99 -25.72 -13.26
N GLU A 118 1.18 -24.91 -12.22
CA GLU A 118 1.22 -25.35 -10.82
C GLU A 118 -0.18 -25.55 -10.25
N SER A 119 -0.29 -26.40 -9.22
CA SER A 119 -1.57 -26.75 -8.57
C SER A 119 -2.06 -25.71 -7.55
N GLU A 120 -1.25 -24.72 -7.22
CA GLU A 120 -1.56 -23.68 -6.24
C GLU A 120 -2.55 -22.66 -6.83
N SER A 121 -3.46 -22.15 -6.01
CA SER A 121 -4.45 -21.18 -6.46
C SER A 121 -3.76 -19.88 -6.89
N ILE A 122 -3.99 -19.45 -8.13
CA ILE A 122 -3.51 -18.16 -8.66
C ILE A 122 -3.91 -17.01 -7.72
N MET A 123 -5.11 -17.08 -7.14
CA MET A 123 -5.61 -16.08 -6.20
C MET A 123 -4.79 -16.03 -4.91
N GLU A 124 -4.37 -17.18 -4.37
CA GLU A 124 -3.53 -17.23 -3.16
C GLU A 124 -2.17 -16.60 -3.43
N ARG A 125 -1.56 -16.88 -4.59
CA ARG A 125 -0.28 -16.27 -4.99
C ARG A 125 -0.35 -14.77 -5.17
N VAL A 126 -1.39 -14.30 -5.87
CA VAL A 126 -1.62 -12.87 -6.08
C VAL A 126 -1.83 -12.19 -4.72
N PHE A 127 -2.58 -12.83 -3.82
CA PHE A 127 -2.85 -12.26 -2.51
C PHE A 127 -1.62 -12.25 -1.60
N ASP A 128 -0.81 -13.30 -1.60
CA ASP A 128 0.46 -13.33 -0.86
C ASP A 128 1.41 -12.24 -1.35
N ALA A 129 1.56 -12.11 -2.68
CA ALA A 129 2.39 -11.06 -3.26
C ALA A 129 1.86 -9.66 -2.97
N PHE A 130 0.53 -9.49 -2.93
CA PHE A 130 -0.10 -8.24 -2.54
C PHE A 130 0.25 -7.86 -1.10
N LYS A 131 0.12 -8.80 -0.16
CA LYS A 131 0.49 -8.57 1.25
C LYS A 131 1.97 -8.24 1.41
N ILE A 132 2.86 -8.92 0.67
CA ILE A 132 4.28 -8.61 0.65
C ILE A 132 4.54 -7.19 0.14
N ALA A 133 3.91 -6.79 -0.97
CA ALA A 133 4.07 -5.45 -1.52
C ALA A 133 3.61 -4.36 -0.53
N LEU A 134 2.52 -4.59 0.20
CA LEU A 134 2.06 -3.70 1.28
C LEU A 134 3.05 -3.65 2.45
N GLU A 135 3.59 -4.79 2.88
CA GLU A 135 4.63 -4.84 3.93
C GLU A 135 5.88 -4.04 3.52
N GLU A 136 6.33 -4.18 2.27
CA GLU A 136 7.48 -3.47 1.72
C GLU A 136 7.24 -1.95 1.61
N GLU A 137 6.06 -1.54 1.15
CA GLU A 137 5.67 -0.12 1.09
C GLU A 137 5.64 0.50 2.49
N LEU A 138 5.01 -0.18 3.47
CA LEU A 138 5.00 0.26 4.86
C LEU A 138 6.42 0.38 5.45
N TYR A 139 7.29 -0.56 5.11
CA TYR A 139 8.69 -0.53 5.54
C TYR A 139 9.47 0.63 4.91
N PHE A 140 9.28 0.88 3.62
CA PHE A 140 9.88 2.01 2.91
C PHE A 140 9.51 3.34 3.60
N TRP A 141 8.25 3.53 3.97
CA TRP A 141 7.83 4.75 4.67
C TRP A 141 8.33 4.80 6.12
N HIS A 142 8.49 3.66 6.78
CA HIS A 142 9.14 3.63 8.10
C HIS A 142 10.57 4.16 8.06
N GLU A 143 11.36 3.75 7.06
CA GLU A 143 12.76 4.18 6.94
C GLU A 143 12.92 5.63 6.50
N ASN A 144 12.00 6.16 5.69
CA ASN A 144 12.10 7.51 5.12
C ASN A 144 11.43 8.62 5.94
N LEU A 145 10.63 8.28 6.96
CA LEU A 145 9.98 9.26 7.85
C LEU A 145 10.75 9.49 9.17
N HIS A 146 11.90 8.83 9.35
CA HIS A 146 12.85 9.04 10.46
C HIS A 146 14.10 9.79 9.99
#